data_AF-A0A0G9H7H9-F1
#
_entry.id   AF-A0A0G9H7H9-F1
#
_cell.length_a   1.000
_cell.length_b   1.000
_cell.length_c   1.000
_cell.angle_alpha   90.00
_cell.angle_beta   90.00
_cell.angle_gamma   90.00
#
_symmetry.space_group_name_H-M   'P 1'
#
loop_
_entity.id
_entity.type
_entity.pdbx_description
1 polymer ?
#
loop_
_entity_poly.entity_id
_entity_poly.type
_entity_poly.pdbx_seq_one_letter_code
_entity_poly.pdbx_strand_id
1 'polypeptide(L)'
;MKRTALKRHTPIKAYTRLQSTTRLAPGKVMRRGVRGARSTEPPSREDLERFAAMRKLGCLACRMNGTRGYVRVVGTRLEVHHLLNGGVRIGHHAVICLCRFHHQGDKWPELDQGYAHVSKYYGPSLARESRAFYALYGNNDRLLTFQNELLRETTR
;
A
#
# COMPACT_ATOMS: atom_id res chain seq x y z
N MET A 1 1.70 27.70 -38.20
CA MET A 1 1.45 26.72 -37.13
C MET A 1 0.97 25.41 -37.77
N LYS A 2 1.77 24.34 -37.74
CA LYS A 2 1.40 23.05 -38.38
C LYS A 2 0.69 22.17 -37.35
N ARG A 3 -0.60 21.86 -37.58
CA ARG A 3 -1.36 20.90 -36.77
C ARG A 3 -0.95 19.48 -37.19
N THR A 4 -0.39 18.72 -36.27
CA THR A 4 0.01 17.32 -36.47
C THR A 4 -1.22 16.42 -36.57
N ALA A 5 -1.30 15.59 -37.60
CA ALA A 5 -2.43 14.69 -37.83
C ALA A 5 -2.46 13.54 -36.81
N LEU A 6 -3.65 13.24 -36.26
CA LEU A 6 -3.89 12.09 -35.39
C LEU A 6 -3.74 10.78 -36.19
N LYS A 7 -2.89 9.87 -35.69
CA LYS A 7 -2.71 8.53 -36.26
C LYS A 7 -4.00 7.72 -36.02
N ARG A 8 -4.52 7.12 -37.09
CA ARG A 8 -5.72 6.25 -37.08
C ARG A 8 -5.44 5.01 -36.23
N HIS A 9 -6.29 4.74 -35.24
CA HIS A 9 -6.25 3.52 -34.44
C HIS A 9 -6.63 2.31 -35.30
N THR A 10 -5.82 1.25 -35.24
CA THR A 10 -6.10 -0.05 -35.86
C THR A 10 -7.33 -0.68 -35.20
N PRO A 11 -8.31 -1.19 -35.96
CA PRO A 11 -9.48 -1.83 -35.38
C PRO A 11 -9.09 -3.15 -34.70
N ILE A 12 -9.60 -3.35 -33.49
CA ILE A 12 -9.46 -4.59 -32.72
C ILE A 12 -10.17 -5.70 -33.51
N LYS A 13 -9.46 -6.78 -33.84
CA LYS A 13 -10.00 -7.94 -34.55
C LYS A 13 -11.21 -8.51 -33.80
N ALA A 14 -12.37 -8.51 -34.46
CA ALA A 14 -13.56 -9.20 -34.00
C ALA A 14 -13.30 -10.71 -33.96
N TYR A 15 -13.40 -11.32 -32.78
CA TYR A 15 -13.37 -12.76 -32.64
C TYR A 15 -14.73 -13.34 -33.01
N THR A 16 -14.76 -14.10 -34.11
CA THR A 16 -15.92 -14.84 -34.60
C THR A 16 -16.38 -15.86 -33.58
N ARG A 17 -17.66 -15.79 -33.21
CA ARG A 17 -18.32 -16.73 -32.30
C ARG A 17 -18.64 -18.01 -33.08
N LEU A 18 -17.76 -19.01 -32.99
CA LEU A 18 -18.07 -20.37 -33.46
C LEU A 18 -19.14 -20.96 -32.53
N GLN A 19 -20.34 -21.12 -33.07
CA GLN A 19 -21.44 -21.86 -32.44
C GLN A 19 -21.14 -23.36 -32.59
N SER A 20 -20.74 -24.03 -31.51
CA SER A 20 -20.71 -25.49 -31.46
C SER A 20 -22.06 -26.01 -30.98
N THR A 21 -22.84 -26.58 -31.89
CA THR A 21 -24.06 -27.34 -31.59
C THR A 21 -23.70 -28.76 -31.19
N THR A 22 -23.81 -29.10 -29.91
CA THR A 22 -24.11 -30.48 -29.44
C THR A 22 -24.61 -30.41 -27.99
N ARG A 23 -25.84 -30.89 -27.75
CA ARG A 23 -26.43 -31.03 -26.40
C ARG A 23 -25.91 -32.31 -25.77
N LEU A 24 -25.33 -32.24 -24.56
CA LEU A 24 -25.38 -33.27 -23.51
C LEU A 24 -25.22 -32.59 -22.12
N ALA A 25 -25.76 -33.23 -21.09
CA ALA A 25 -26.11 -32.72 -19.75
C ALA A 25 -24.89 -32.49 -18.79
N PRO A 26 -25.07 -32.10 -17.51
CA PRO A 26 -24.16 -31.23 -16.77
C PRO A 26 -22.87 -31.93 -16.33
N GLY A 27 -21.73 -31.39 -16.77
CA GLY A 27 -20.40 -31.80 -16.34
C GLY A 27 -19.54 -30.55 -16.15
N LYS A 28 -19.31 -30.17 -14.90
CA LYS A 28 -18.51 -28.99 -14.52
C LYS A 28 -17.05 -29.24 -14.90
N VAL A 29 -16.61 -28.75 -16.06
CA VAL A 29 -15.18 -28.76 -16.40
C VAL A 29 -14.50 -27.71 -15.52
N MET A 30 -13.92 -28.16 -14.41
CA MET A 30 -13.19 -27.31 -13.48
C MET A 30 -11.94 -26.78 -14.21
N ARG A 31 -12.03 -25.57 -14.76
CA ARG A 31 -10.85 -24.82 -15.16
C ARG A 31 -9.99 -24.69 -13.91
N ARG A 32 -8.85 -25.39 -13.85
CA ARG A 32 -7.83 -25.19 -12.81
C ARG A 32 -7.40 -23.72 -12.91
N GLY A 33 -8.02 -22.87 -12.09
CA GLY A 33 -7.51 -21.53 -11.87
C GLY A 33 -6.04 -21.65 -11.48
N VAL A 34 -5.21 -20.76 -12.01
CA VAL A 34 -3.86 -20.56 -11.50
C VAL A 34 -4.01 -20.45 -9.99
N ARG A 35 -3.39 -21.36 -9.23
CA ARG A 35 -3.45 -21.34 -7.77
C ARG A 35 -3.00 -19.95 -7.36
N GLY A 36 -3.92 -19.15 -6.83
CA GLY A 36 -3.61 -17.84 -6.31
C GLY A 36 -2.43 -17.98 -5.36
N ALA A 37 -1.52 -17.01 -5.38
CA ALA A 37 -0.38 -16.96 -4.47
C ALA A 37 -0.86 -17.37 -3.08
N ARG A 38 -0.23 -18.41 -2.51
CA ARG A 38 -0.59 -18.90 -1.17
C ARG A 38 -0.64 -17.68 -0.25
N SER A 39 -1.81 -17.40 0.33
CA SER A 39 -1.91 -16.45 1.43
C SER A 39 -0.81 -16.83 2.41
N THR A 40 0.09 -15.91 2.78
CA THR A 40 1.05 -16.25 3.85
C THR A 40 0.23 -16.63 5.08
N GLU A 41 0.83 -17.51 5.89
CA GLU A 41 0.22 -17.98 7.12
C GLU A 41 -0.19 -16.79 8.01
N PRO A 42 -1.19 -16.96 8.89
CA PRO A 42 -1.59 -15.90 9.79
C PRO A 42 -0.45 -15.48 10.73
N PRO A 43 -0.54 -14.25 11.28
CA PRO A 43 0.08 -13.79 12.51
C PRO A 43 0.66 -14.83 13.47
N SER A 44 1.97 -15.01 13.64
CA SER A 44 2.41 -15.70 14.86
C SER A 44 2.12 -14.84 16.09
N ARG A 45 2.15 -15.43 17.30
CA ARG A 45 1.99 -14.64 18.54
C ARG A 45 3.10 -13.58 18.67
N GLU A 46 4.33 -13.95 18.33
CA GLU A 46 5.49 -13.05 18.33
C GLU A 46 5.31 -11.90 17.33
N ASP A 47 4.74 -12.16 16.15
CA ASP A 47 4.40 -11.12 15.18
C ASP A 47 3.39 -10.12 15.76
N LEU A 48 2.35 -10.61 16.42
CA LEU A 48 1.32 -9.76 17.03
C LEU A 48 1.87 -8.91 18.17
N GLU A 49 2.75 -9.46 18.99
CA GLU A 49 3.48 -8.73 20.04
C GLU A 49 4.36 -7.65 19.44
N ARG A 50 5.11 -7.98 18.39
CA ARG A 50 5.93 -7.02 17.64
C ARG A 50 5.05 -5.91 17.04
N PHE A 51 3.91 -6.24 16.45
CA PHE A 51 2.96 -5.25 15.90
C PHE A 51 2.41 -4.33 16.98
N ALA A 52 2.13 -4.87 18.18
CA ALA A 52 1.70 -4.07 19.31
C ALA A 52 2.80 -3.10 19.77
N ALA A 53 4.05 -3.56 19.83
CA ALA A 53 5.21 -2.70 20.13
C ALA A 53 5.36 -1.58 19.09
N MET A 54 5.24 -1.88 17.80
CA MET A 54 5.27 -0.84 16.75
C MET A 54 4.16 0.20 16.94
N ARG A 55 2.93 -0.23 17.27
CA ARG A 55 1.82 0.70 17.51
C ARG A 55 2.08 1.61 18.70
N LYS A 56 2.73 1.12 19.77
CA LYS A 56 3.13 1.95 20.91
C LYS A 56 4.13 3.06 20.49
N LEU A 57 4.99 2.77 19.51
CA LEU A 57 5.95 3.75 18.98
C LEU A 57 5.31 4.83 18.11
N GLY A 58 4.16 4.54 17.53
CA GLY A 58 3.40 5.48 16.69
C GLY A 58 3.67 5.31 15.20
N CYS A 59 3.23 6.30 14.42
CA CYS A 59 3.46 6.35 12.98
C CYS A 59 4.92 6.67 12.67
N LEU A 60 5.57 5.80 11.88
CA LEU A 60 6.95 5.96 11.45
C LEU A 60 7.15 7.24 10.61
N ALA A 61 6.25 7.52 9.66
CA ALA A 61 6.31 8.75 8.88
C ALA A 61 6.16 10.02 9.76
N CYS A 62 5.26 10.00 10.75
CA CYS A 62 5.16 11.08 11.73
C CYS A 62 6.44 11.27 12.56
N ARG A 63 7.16 10.19 12.90
CA ARG A 63 8.46 10.31 13.59
C ARG A 63 9.49 11.03 12.71
N MET A 64 9.46 10.75 11.40
CA MET A 64 10.34 11.37 10.41
C MET A 64 9.95 12.81 10.06
N ASN A 65 8.69 13.19 10.24
CA ASN A 65 8.18 14.53 9.92
C ASN A 65 8.89 15.65 10.68
N GLY A 66 9.28 15.41 11.94
CA GLY A 66 9.90 16.44 12.80
C GLY A 66 11.19 17.02 12.22
N THR A 67 11.95 16.23 11.46
CA THR A 67 13.18 16.70 10.79
C THR A 67 12.97 17.09 9.33
N ARG A 68 11.73 17.01 8.83
CA ARG A 68 11.38 17.23 7.42
C ARG A 68 10.47 18.45 7.22
N GLY A 69 10.21 19.22 8.27
CA GLY A 69 9.34 20.40 8.20
C GLY A 69 7.84 20.09 8.10
N TYR A 70 7.44 18.86 8.44
CA TYR A 70 6.03 18.45 8.46
C TYR A 70 5.52 18.28 9.88
N VAL A 71 4.21 18.42 10.04
CA VAL A 71 3.53 18.28 11.32
C VAL A 71 3.21 16.79 11.58
N ARG A 72 3.20 16.40 12.85
CA ARG A 72 2.76 15.06 13.24
C ARG A 72 1.23 14.97 13.21
N VAL A 73 0.73 13.93 12.56
CA VAL A 73 -0.68 13.53 12.63
C VAL A 73 -0.94 12.94 14.02
N VAL A 74 -1.99 13.43 14.70
CA VAL A 74 -2.45 12.96 16.03
C VAL A 74 -3.89 12.45 15.94
N GLY A 75 -4.33 11.69 16.95
CA GLY A 75 -5.74 11.22 17.05
C GLY A 75 -6.16 10.12 16.06
N THR A 76 -5.32 9.73 15.11
CA THR A 76 -5.63 8.69 14.12
C THR A 76 -5.25 7.29 14.58
N ARG A 77 -6.02 6.28 14.16
CA ARG A 77 -5.65 4.87 14.34
C ARG A 77 -4.33 4.54 13.64
N LEU A 78 -3.57 3.62 14.24
CA LEU A 78 -2.32 3.09 13.71
C LEU A 78 -2.55 1.72 13.07
N GLU A 79 -1.91 1.52 11.92
CA GLU A 79 -2.05 0.35 11.07
C GLU A 79 -0.67 -0.20 10.72
N VAL A 80 -0.57 -1.52 10.69
CA VAL A 80 0.64 -2.21 10.25
C VAL A 80 0.55 -2.42 8.74
N HIS A 81 1.52 -1.89 8.02
CA HIS A 81 1.63 -1.97 6.57
C HIS A 81 2.70 -2.99 6.19
N HIS A 82 2.32 -4.01 5.41
CA HIS A 82 3.25 -4.98 4.84
C HIS A 82 3.96 -4.40 3.62
N LEU A 83 5.28 -4.36 3.69
CA LEU A 83 6.12 -4.01 2.56
C LEU A 83 6.10 -5.13 1.53
N LEU A 84 6.10 -4.72 0.26
CA LEU A 84 6.05 -5.62 -0.89
C LEU A 84 7.37 -5.57 -1.67
N ASN A 85 7.76 -6.69 -2.28
CA ASN A 85 8.79 -6.75 -3.31
C ASN A 85 8.16 -7.31 -4.58
N GLY A 86 8.23 -6.58 -5.69
CA GLY A 86 7.59 -6.99 -6.95
C GLY A 86 6.07 -7.23 -6.83
N GLY A 87 5.38 -6.56 -5.90
CA GLY A 87 3.95 -6.75 -5.63
C GLY A 87 3.62 -7.94 -4.72
N VAL A 88 4.62 -8.65 -4.20
CA VAL A 88 4.43 -9.81 -3.31
C VAL A 88 4.79 -9.44 -1.87
N ARG A 89 3.95 -9.86 -0.91
CA ARG A 89 4.22 -9.72 0.52
C ARG A 89 5.45 -10.56 0.88
N ILE A 90 6.45 -9.92 1.49
CA ILE A 90 7.74 -10.57 1.77
C ILE A 90 7.70 -11.35 3.10
N GLY A 91 6.89 -10.91 4.07
CA GLY A 91 6.69 -11.61 5.35
C GLY A 91 6.13 -10.72 6.45
N HIS A 92 5.89 -11.29 7.64
CA HIS A 92 5.36 -10.54 8.80
C HIS A 92 6.39 -9.63 9.47
N HIS A 93 7.68 -9.86 9.27
CA HIS A 93 8.74 -8.96 9.74
C HIS A 93 9.02 -7.79 8.81
N ALA A 94 8.64 -7.89 7.53
CA ALA A 94 8.78 -6.82 6.54
C ALA A 94 7.59 -5.85 6.62
N VAL A 95 7.41 -5.23 7.79
CA VAL A 95 6.28 -4.34 8.08
C VAL A 95 6.73 -3.02 8.71
N ILE A 96 5.94 -1.98 8.48
CA ILE A 96 6.07 -0.67 9.13
C ILE A 96 4.75 -0.23 9.73
N CYS A 97 4.79 0.63 10.75
CA CYS A 97 3.59 1.15 11.39
C CYS A 97 3.32 2.59 10.93
N LEU A 98 2.13 2.81 10.39
CA LEU A 98 1.69 4.10 9.86
C LEU A 98 0.35 4.50 10.48
N CYS A 99 0.11 5.80 10.60
CA CYS A 99 -1.24 6.27 10.88
C CYS A 99 -2.12 6.16 9.63
N ARG A 100 -3.44 6.16 9.80
CA ARG A 100 -4.39 6.11 8.67
C ARG A 100 -4.18 7.20 7.62
N PHE A 101 -3.76 8.39 8.03
CA PHE A 101 -3.39 9.44 7.08
C PHE A 101 -2.19 9.02 6.21
N HIS A 102 -1.04 8.69 6.81
CA HIS A 102 0.16 8.30 6.05
C HIS A 102 0.02 6.95 5.34
N HIS A 103 -0.87 6.07 5.79
CA HIS A 103 -1.14 4.80 5.14
C HIS A 103 -2.11 4.93 3.97
N GLN A 104 -3.35 5.39 4.24
CA GLN A 104 -4.48 5.35 3.31
C GLN A 104 -4.82 6.73 2.71
N GLY A 105 -4.38 7.82 3.38
CA GLY A 105 -4.70 9.19 2.98
C GLY A 105 -6.06 9.62 3.48
N ASP A 106 -6.51 9.03 4.58
CA ASP A 106 -7.78 9.34 5.21
C ASP A 106 -7.94 10.84 5.47
N LYS A 107 -9.13 11.33 5.16
CA LYS A 107 -9.53 12.69 5.51
C LYS A 107 -9.72 12.77 7.02
N TRP A 108 -9.40 13.92 7.60
CA TRP A 108 -9.94 14.26 8.90
C TRP A 108 -11.35 14.83 8.70
N PRO A 109 -12.38 14.22 9.32
CA PRO A 109 -13.76 14.71 9.22
C PRO A 109 -13.90 16.19 9.58
N GLU A 110 -13.04 16.69 10.47
CA GLU A 110 -13.07 18.04 11.02
C GLU A 110 -12.40 19.08 10.11
N LEU A 111 -11.62 18.64 9.10
CA LEU A 111 -11.05 19.52 8.09
C LEU A 111 -11.88 19.39 6.82
N ASP A 112 -12.65 20.42 6.47
CA ASP A 112 -13.37 20.53 5.18
C ASP A 112 -12.42 20.73 3.97
N GLN A 113 -11.14 20.41 4.15
CA GLN A 113 -10.09 20.59 3.18
C GLN A 113 -9.70 19.24 2.56
N GLY A 114 -9.58 19.22 1.24
CA GLY A 114 -9.19 18.03 0.50
C GLY A 114 -7.75 17.56 0.79
N TYR A 115 -7.46 16.31 0.45
CA TYR A 115 -6.15 15.67 0.61
C TYR A 115 -4.96 16.52 0.12
N ALA A 116 -5.09 17.17 -1.04
CA ALA A 116 -4.03 18.00 -1.62
C ALA A 116 -3.67 19.23 -0.78
N HIS A 117 -4.59 19.72 0.05
CA HIS A 117 -4.32 20.80 0.99
C HIS A 117 -3.61 20.26 2.23
N VAL A 118 -4.17 19.23 2.86
CA VAL A 118 -3.66 18.69 4.13
C VAL A 118 -2.29 18.01 4.01
N SER A 119 -1.98 17.39 2.86
CA SER A 119 -0.67 16.79 2.58
C SER A 119 0.48 17.79 2.57
N LYS A 120 0.21 19.09 2.36
CA LYS A 120 1.23 20.15 2.49
C LYS A 120 1.74 20.29 3.92
N TYR A 121 0.91 19.96 4.91
CA TYR A 121 1.24 20.07 6.33
C TYR A 121 1.72 18.76 6.93
N TYR A 122 1.06 17.66 6.57
CA TYR A 122 1.34 16.35 7.18
C TYR A 122 2.28 15.46 6.35
N GLY A 123 2.58 15.88 5.11
CA GLY A 123 3.35 15.10 4.16
C GLY A 123 2.46 14.20 3.29
N PRO A 124 3.06 13.53 2.30
CA PRO A 124 2.37 12.62 1.40
C PRO A 124 1.95 11.33 2.11
N SER A 125 0.85 10.73 1.66
CA SER A 125 0.37 9.41 2.05
C SER A 125 0.86 8.35 1.06
N LEU A 126 1.15 7.15 1.57
CA LEU A 126 1.61 6.02 0.76
C LEU A 126 0.56 5.62 -0.30
N ALA A 127 -0.70 5.47 0.07
CA ALA A 127 -1.75 5.03 -0.87
C ALA A 127 -2.10 6.09 -1.92
N ARG A 128 -1.98 7.38 -1.58
CA ARG A 128 -2.38 8.50 -2.45
C ARG A 128 -1.24 8.98 -3.36
N GLU A 129 -0.02 9.00 -2.84
CA GLU A 129 1.15 9.62 -3.49
C GLU A 129 2.42 8.81 -3.23
N SER A 130 2.39 7.50 -3.51
CA SER A 130 3.48 6.57 -3.20
C SER A 130 4.87 7.05 -3.65
N ARG A 131 4.98 7.63 -4.85
CA ARG A 131 6.24 8.19 -5.35
C ARG A 131 6.76 9.34 -4.48
N ALA A 132 5.89 10.27 -4.07
CA ALA A 132 6.28 11.38 -3.20
C ALA A 132 6.59 10.88 -1.78
N PHE A 133 5.82 9.90 -1.29
CA PHE A 133 6.07 9.22 -0.02
C PHE A 133 7.48 8.63 0.04
N TYR A 134 7.85 7.82 -0.95
CA TYR A 134 9.18 7.20 -1.01
C TYR A 134 10.30 8.21 -1.26
N ALA A 135 10.04 9.28 -2.02
CA ALA A 135 11.02 10.36 -2.20
C ALA A 135 11.32 11.07 -0.88
N LEU A 136 10.32 11.27 -0.02
CA LEU A 136 10.46 11.98 1.24
C LEU A 136 10.97 11.11 2.39
N TYR A 137 10.39 9.92 2.55
CA TYR A 137 10.65 9.04 3.69
C TYR A 137 11.69 7.94 3.39
N GLY A 138 12.02 7.72 2.12
CA GLY A 138 12.93 6.67 1.68
C GLY A 138 12.22 5.39 1.27
N ASN A 139 12.95 4.48 0.62
CA ASN A 139 12.44 3.21 0.09
C ASN A 139 12.08 2.19 1.21
N ASN A 140 11.52 1.05 0.80
CA ASN A 140 11.10 -0.03 1.71
C ASN A 140 12.22 -0.45 2.69
N ASP A 141 13.44 -0.63 2.21
CA ASP A 141 14.57 -1.06 3.06
C ASP A 141 14.92 -0.01 4.11
N ARG A 142 14.96 1.27 3.73
CA ARG A 142 15.21 2.37 4.66
C ARG A 142 14.11 2.47 5.72
N LEU A 143 12.85 2.35 5.31
CA LEU A 143 11.71 2.39 6.22
C LEU A 143 11.73 1.21 7.20
N LEU A 144 12.05 0.01 6.71
CA LEU A 144 12.14 -1.19 7.53
C LEU A 144 13.30 -1.11 8.53
N THR A 145 14.47 -0.67 8.08
CA THR A 145 15.64 -0.44 8.94
C THR A 145 15.30 0.52 10.07
N PHE A 146 14.69 1.67 9.74
CA PHE A 146 14.30 2.66 10.74
C PHE A 146 13.25 2.12 11.72
N GLN A 147 12.26 1.36 11.24
CA GLN A 147 11.29 0.70 12.12
C GLN A 147 11.94 -0.25 13.13
N ASN A 148 12.95 -1.01 12.68
CA ASN A 148 13.68 -1.95 13.51
C ASN A 148 14.59 -1.23 14.52
N GLU A 149 15.18 -0.10 14.14
CA GLU A 149 15.95 0.75 15.06
C GLU A 149 15.08 1.25 16.22
N LEU A 150 13.91 1.81 15.91
CA LEU A 150 12.97 2.28 16.94
C LEU A 150 12.55 1.17 17.93
N LEU A 151 12.35 -0.05 17.42
CA LEU A 151 12.03 -1.19 18.29
C LEU A 151 13.20 -1.57 19.20
N ARG A 152 14.43 -1.57 18.68
CA ARG A 152 15.64 -1.87 19.47
C ARG A 152 15.89 -0.84 20.57
N GLU A 153 15.68 0.43 20.29
CA GLU A 153 15.87 1.52 21.27
C GLU A 153 14.91 1.41 22.46
N THR A 154 13.72 0.82 22.25
CA THR A 154 12.68 0.73 23.28
C THR A 154 12.80 -0.53 24.15
N THR A 155 13.65 -1.48 23.76
CA THR A 155 13.91 -2.74 24.50
C THR A 155 15.17 -2.66 25.37
N ARG A 156 15.87 -1.53 25.37
CA ARG A 156 16.98 -1.24 26.29
C ARG A 156 16.46 -0.59 27.56
#